data_AF-A0A669B973-F1
#
_entry.id   AF-A0A669B973-F1
#
_cell.length_a   1.000
_cell.length_b   1.000
_cell.length_c   1.000
_cell.angle_alpha   90.00
_cell.angle_beta   90.00
_cell.angle_gamma   90.00
#
_symmetry.space_group_name_H-M   'P 1'
#
loop_
_entity.id
_entity.type
_entity.pdbx_description
1 polymer ?
#
loop_
_entity_poly.entity_id
_entity_poly.type
_entity_poly.pdbx_seq_one_letter_code
_entity_poly.pdbx_strand_id
1 'polypeptide(L)'
;MTGCRSVFHCHLRCVLQGCSMFTSVKAFEGQQYSTLKRQCLQSGLLFEDPRFPATDDSLFYQGNRIGRVVWKRPRELCEDPHLFVDGISAHDLHQGQLGNCWFVAACSSLASRESLWQKVIPDWKEQEWDTEKPDSYAGIFHFRFWRFGEWVDVVIDDRLPTVDNQLVYCHSNDSNEFWSALVEKAYAKVYGCYEALDGGNTADALVDFTGGVSEPVDLLEGQMATDEAARNQLFERVLKVHNRDGLISCSIRATTIEDMEARLDCGLVKGHAYAVTDVRKVRLGHGLLAFFKSEKLHMIRMRNPWGEKEWSGPWSDSSEEWNKVSKSEREKLGVTVQDDGEFWMTFDDFCQYFTDLILCRLINTSYLSIHKTWEEEVMRGSWVHRQDPLRNRSGGCINHKATFLQNPQYVFDVKKVEDEVLICLQQKEKRATPKEGKSENLAIGFDIHRVELNRKYRMHTAQQKVAGSIYINSRCVFLRKELKEGRYVIIPTTFDPRQQGDFLLRVFTDVPSDCNVSGELQSYIYTH
;
A
#
# COMPACT_ATOMS: atom_id res chain seq x y z
N MET A 1 -41.82 41.15 0.47
CA MET A 1 -41.60 39.73 0.82
C MET A 1 -41.12 38.99 -0.42
N THR A 2 -39.83 39.07 -0.75
CA THR A 2 -39.20 38.30 -1.83
C THR A 2 -37.70 38.36 -1.60
N GLY A 3 -37.15 37.32 -0.97
CA GLY A 3 -35.72 37.27 -0.67
C GLY A 3 -35.39 36.23 0.39
N CYS A 4 -35.68 34.95 0.13
CA CYS A 4 -35.17 33.85 0.97
C CYS A 4 -35.27 32.46 0.31
N ARG A 5 -35.07 32.35 -1.01
CA ARG A 5 -35.09 31.03 -1.70
C ARG A 5 -33.86 30.71 -2.56
N SER A 6 -32.89 31.60 -2.68
CA SER A 6 -31.71 31.38 -3.54
C SER A 6 -30.47 30.83 -2.82
N VAL A 7 -30.41 30.87 -1.48
CA VAL A 7 -29.20 30.47 -0.72
C VAL A 7 -29.20 28.99 -0.31
N PHE A 8 -30.39 28.37 -0.24
CA PHE A 8 -30.52 26.95 0.13
C PHE A 8 -30.15 25.97 -1.00
N HIS A 9 -30.15 26.40 -2.27
CA HIS A 9 -29.83 25.51 -3.39
C HIS A 9 -28.33 25.42 -3.71
N CYS A 10 -27.51 26.36 -3.24
CA CYS A 10 -26.06 26.32 -3.44
C CYS A 10 -25.33 25.55 -2.32
N HIS A 11 -25.84 25.55 -1.10
CA HIS A 11 -25.27 24.78 0.01
C HIS A 11 -25.55 23.27 -0.09
N LEU A 12 -26.67 22.85 -0.71
CA LEU A 12 -26.97 21.42 -0.86
C LEU A 12 -26.12 20.72 -1.94
N ARG A 13 -25.54 21.47 -2.90
CA ARG A 13 -24.62 20.89 -3.90
C ARG A 13 -23.20 20.67 -3.37
N CYS A 14 -22.72 21.49 -2.42
CA CYS A 14 -21.41 21.27 -1.80
C CYS A 14 -21.42 20.12 -0.77
N VAL A 15 -22.51 19.94 -0.03
CA VAL A 15 -22.61 18.87 0.98
C VAL A 15 -22.77 17.48 0.34
N LEU A 16 -23.29 17.40 -0.90
CA LEU A 16 -23.39 16.14 -1.64
C LEU A 16 -22.13 15.78 -2.45
N GLN A 17 -21.14 16.68 -2.56
CA GLN A 17 -19.83 16.36 -3.14
C GLN A 17 -18.82 15.85 -2.10
N GLY A 18 -19.05 16.09 -0.80
CA GLY A 18 -18.27 15.53 0.31
C GLY A 18 -18.76 14.19 0.85
N CYS A 19 -19.87 13.66 0.31
CA CYS A 19 -20.45 12.38 0.71
C CYS A 19 -20.46 11.41 -0.47
N SER A 20 -19.28 11.13 -1.04
CA SER A 20 -19.11 10.06 -2.00
C SER A 20 -19.05 8.71 -1.25
N MET A 21 -20.21 8.20 -0.84
CA MET A 21 -20.37 6.80 -0.43
C MET A 21 -20.19 5.80 -1.60
N PHE A 22 -19.87 6.29 -2.81
CA PHE A 22 -19.40 5.48 -3.93
C PHE A 22 -18.29 6.22 -4.64
N THR A 23 -17.02 5.97 -4.27
CA THR A 23 -15.91 6.35 -5.15
C THR A 23 -16.13 5.62 -6.48
N SER A 24 -16.28 6.36 -7.57
CA SER A 24 -16.49 5.75 -8.89
C SER A 24 -15.23 4.97 -9.26
N VAL A 25 -15.34 3.64 -9.35
CA VAL A 25 -14.23 2.80 -9.79
C VAL A 25 -13.99 3.06 -11.27
N LYS A 26 -12.75 3.37 -11.64
CA LYS A 26 -12.36 3.70 -13.01
C LYS A 26 -11.95 2.43 -13.77
N ALA A 27 -12.49 2.23 -14.96
CA ALA A 27 -12.07 1.13 -15.82
C ALA A 27 -10.62 1.34 -16.32
N PHE A 28 -9.75 0.36 -16.09
CA PHE A 28 -8.39 0.34 -16.64
C PHE A 28 -8.43 0.23 -18.16
N GLU A 29 -7.80 1.19 -18.85
CA GLU A 29 -7.79 1.28 -20.32
C GLU A 29 -9.19 1.18 -20.98
N GLY A 30 -10.23 1.57 -20.26
CA GLY A 30 -11.62 1.55 -20.72
C GLY A 30 -12.27 0.16 -20.78
N GLN A 31 -11.62 -0.89 -20.28
CA GLN A 31 -12.18 -2.25 -20.24
C GLN A 31 -13.20 -2.38 -19.11
N GLN A 32 -14.47 -2.68 -19.45
CA GLN A 32 -15.54 -2.89 -18.48
C GLN A 32 -15.85 -4.39 -18.35
N TYR A 33 -15.58 -4.97 -17.18
CA TYR A 33 -15.74 -6.41 -16.91
C TYR A 33 -17.10 -6.97 -17.35
N SER A 34 -18.20 -6.38 -16.86
CA SER A 34 -19.57 -6.87 -17.14
C SER A 34 -19.98 -6.78 -18.62
N THR A 35 -19.40 -5.85 -19.39
CA THR A 35 -19.64 -5.73 -20.83
C THR A 35 -18.85 -6.79 -21.59
N LEU A 36 -17.56 -6.94 -21.27
CA LEU A 36 -16.68 -7.91 -21.92
C LEU A 36 -17.13 -9.35 -21.63
N LYS A 37 -17.45 -9.68 -20.37
CA LYS A 37 -17.99 -10.99 -19.99
C LYS A 37 -19.24 -11.34 -20.78
N ARG A 38 -20.19 -10.40 -20.89
CA ARG A 38 -21.43 -10.60 -21.66
C ARG A 38 -21.16 -10.85 -23.14
N GLN A 39 -20.21 -10.13 -23.74
CA GLN A 39 -19.83 -10.32 -25.14
C GLN A 39 -19.22 -11.72 -25.36
N CYS A 40 -18.33 -12.16 -24.48
CA CYS A 40 -17.75 -13.50 -24.51
C CYS A 40 -18.84 -14.57 -24.43
N LEU A 41 -19.73 -14.47 -23.44
CA LEU A 41 -20.86 -15.39 -23.26
C LEU A 41 -21.79 -15.45 -24.48
N GLN A 42 -22.10 -14.29 -25.10
CA GLN A 42 -22.93 -14.25 -26.31
C GLN A 42 -22.25 -14.86 -27.54
N SER A 43 -20.93 -14.73 -27.64
CA SER A 43 -20.14 -15.26 -28.76
C SER A 43 -19.76 -16.73 -28.60
N GLY A 44 -19.83 -17.28 -27.38
CA GLY A 44 -19.30 -18.60 -27.04
C GLY A 44 -17.77 -18.69 -27.06
N LEU A 45 -17.06 -17.55 -27.09
CA LEU A 45 -15.61 -17.48 -27.07
C LEU A 45 -15.11 -17.07 -25.69
N LEU A 46 -13.99 -17.64 -25.26
CA LEU A 46 -13.31 -17.21 -24.04
C LEU A 46 -12.62 -15.86 -24.26
N PHE A 47 -12.58 -15.05 -23.21
CA PHE A 47 -11.92 -13.75 -23.26
C PHE A 47 -10.42 -13.92 -23.53
N GLU A 48 -9.93 -13.11 -24.45
CA GLU A 48 -8.52 -12.92 -24.72
C GLU A 48 -8.21 -11.43 -24.55
N ASP A 49 -7.36 -11.10 -23.60
CA ASP A 49 -7.11 -9.71 -23.24
C ASP A 49 -6.21 -9.00 -24.27
N PRO A 50 -6.76 -8.04 -25.05
CA PRO A 50 -5.96 -7.33 -26.05
C PRO A 50 -4.98 -6.33 -25.41
N ARG A 51 -5.14 -6.00 -24.12
CA ARG A 51 -4.29 -5.02 -23.41
C ARG A 51 -3.16 -5.66 -22.62
N PHE A 52 -3.17 -6.99 -22.51
CA PHE A 52 -2.14 -7.78 -21.85
C PHE A 52 -2.06 -9.17 -22.51
N PRO A 53 -1.58 -9.23 -23.76
CA PRO A 53 -1.64 -10.44 -24.57
C PRO A 53 -0.74 -11.55 -24.01
N ALA A 54 -1.11 -12.80 -24.23
CA ALA A 54 -0.34 -13.99 -23.83
C ALA A 54 0.94 -14.17 -24.68
N THR A 55 1.89 -13.26 -24.52
CA THR A 55 3.14 -13.14 -25.29
C THR A 55 4.29 -12.69 -24.38
N ASP A 56 5.52 -12.79 -24.87
CA ASP A 56 6.72 -12.38 -24.12
C ASP A 56 6.71 -10.90 -23.73
N ASP A 57 6.04 -10.01 -24.47
CA ASP A 57 5.90 -8.59 -24.13
C ASP A 57 5.14 -8.36 -22.80
N SER A 58 4.27 -9.28 -22.41
CA SER A 58 3.58 -9.25 -21.11
C SER A 58 4.41 -9.85 -19.98
N LEU A 59 5.50 -10.54 -20.31
CA LEU A 59 6.42 -11.13 -19.34
C LEU A 59 7.62 -10.22 -19.10
N PHE A 60 8.19 -9.67 -20.18
CA PHE A 60 9.52 -9.07 -20.17
C PHE A 60 9.55 -7.72 -20.90
N TYR A 61 10.40 -6.82 -20.42
CA TYR A 61 10.85 -5.63 -21.13
C TYR A 61 12.36 -5.67 -21.45
N GLN A 62 13.15 -6.54 -20.81
CA GLN A 62 14.59 -6.73 -21.11
C GLN A 62 14.88 -8.00 -21.91
N GLY A 63 13.84 -8.73 -22.32
CA GLY A 63 13.93 -9.99 -23.09
C GLY A 63 13.75 -11.24 -22.23
N ASN A 64 13.49 -12.36 -22.90
CA ASN A 64 13.14 -13.62 -22.25
C ASN A 64 14.34 -14.27 -21.55
N ARG A 65 14.22 -14.45 -20.21
CA ARG A 65 15.23 -15.09 -19.35
C ARG A 65 14.84 -16.46 -18.82
N ILE A 66 13.56 -16.83 -18.96
CA ILE A 66 12.97 -18.04 -18.35
C ILE A 66 12.97 -19.21 -19.36
N GLY A 67 13.06 -18.91 -20.66
CA GLY A 67 13.04 -19.89 -21.73
C GLY A 67 11.66 -20.04 -22.36
N ARG A 68 11.26 -21.27 -22.71
CA ARG A 68 10.02 -21.51 -23.45
C ARG A 68 8.81 -21.50 -22.52
N VAL A 69 8.19 -20.33 -22.36
CA VAL A 69 6.93 -20.15 -21.63
C VAL A 69 5.73 -20.53 -22.50
N VAL A 70 4.78 -21.25 -21.93
CA VAL A 70 3.47 -21.56 -22.53
C VAL A 70 2.39 -20.97 -21.65
N TRP A 71 1.48 -20.20 -22.24
CA TRP A 71 0.34 -19.63 -21.52
C TRP A 71 -0.81 -20.63 -21.50
N LYS A 72 -1.30 -20.98 -20.30
CA LYS A 72 -2.36 -21.96 -20.09
C LYS A 72 -3.44 -21.44 -19.16
N ARG A 73 -4.69 -21.78 -19.41
CA ARG A 73 -5.80 -21.51 -18.47
C ARG A 73 -5.81 -22.54 -17.35
N PRO A 74 -6.39 -22.23 -16.17
CA PRO A 74 -6.57 -23.18 -15.06
C PRO A 74 -7.19 -24.52 -15.46
N ARG A 75 -8.22 -24.51 -16.33
CA ARG A 75 -8.84 -25.74 -16.88
C ARG A 75 -7.91 -26.63 -17.72
N GLU A 76 -6.76 -26.12 -18.12
CA GLU A 76 -5.72 -26.89 -18.84
C GLU A 76 -4.64 -27.44 -17.88
N LEU A 77 -4.69 -27.05 -16.60
CA LEU A 77 -3.73 -27.41 -15.56
C LEU A 77 -4.33 -28.38 -14.53
N CYS A 78 -5.61 -28.22 -14.18
CA CYS A 78 -6.33 -29.10 -13.27
C CYS A 78 -7.79 -29.31 -13.71
N GLU A 79 -8.42 -30.38 -13.20
CA GLU A 79 -9.80 -30.75 -13.56
C GLU A 79 -10.86 -29.87 -12.90
N ASP A 80 -10.61 -29.40 -11.68
CA ASP A 80 -11.57 -28.67 -10.84
C ASP A 80 -10.97 -27.35 -10.32
N PRO A 81 -10.72 -26.36 -11.20
CA PRO A 81 -10.13 -25.09 -10.79
C PRO A 81 -11.11 -24.27 -9.97
N HIS A 82 -10.61 -23.64 -8.90
CA HIS A 82 -11.33 -22.70 -8.05
C HIS A 82 -10.58 -21.38 -7.94
N LEU A 83 -11.32 -20.29 -7.75
CA LEU A 83 -10.75 -19.02 -7.38
C LEU A 83 -10.23 -19.13 -5.96
N PHE A 84 -11.03 -19.71 -5.06
CA PHE A 84 -10.72 -19.90 -3.64
C PHE A 84 -10.97 -21.34 -3.19
N VAL A 85 -10.05 -21.90 -2.39
CA VAL A 85 -10.24 -23.17 -1.68
C VAL A 85 -10.33 -22.86 -0.19
N ASP A 86 -11.50 -23.10 0.41
CA ASP A 86 -11.79 -22.78 1.82
C ASP A 86 -11.60 -21.28 2.21
N GLY A 87 -11.66 -20.38 1.23
CA GLY A 87 -11.56 -18.94 1.42
C GLY A 87 -10.24 -18.38 0.89
N ILE A 88 -9.81 -17.23 1.42
CA ILE A 88 -8.48 -16.70 1.14
C ILE A 88 -7.64 -16.86 2.40
N SER A 89 -6.45 -17.41 2.23
CA SER A 89 -5.44 -17.57 3.25
C SER A 89 -4.12 -16.96 2.80
N ALA A 90 -3.30 -16.56 3.77
CA ALA A 90 -1.95 -16.17 3.43
C ALA A 90 -1.17 -17.35 2.84
N HIS A 91 -1.50 -18.58 3.24
CA HIS A 91 -0.89 -19.82 2.78
C HIS A 91 -1.03 -20.06 1.26
N ASP A 92 -1.98 -19.41 0.60
CA ASP A 92 -2.22 -19.56 -0.85
C ASP A 92 -1.20 -18.76 -1.70
N LEU A 93 -0.27 -18.07 -1.03
CA LEU A 93 0.71 -17.19 -1.63
C LEU A 93 2.11 -17.75 -1.43
N HIS A 94 2.64 -18.36 -2.49
CA HIS A 94 4.04 -18.71 -2.65
C HIS A 94 4.66 -17.86 -3.74
N GLN A 95 5.82 -17.28 -3.46
CA GLN A 95 6.58 -16.55 -4.46
C GLN A 95 7.12 -17.52 -5.53
N GLY A 96 6.91 -17.19 -6.80
CA GLY A 96 7.52 -17.92 -7.91
C GLY A 96 8.95 -17.44 -8.21
N GLN A 97 9.36 -17.50 -9.48
CA GLN A 97 10.74 -17.18 -9.90
C GLN A 97 11.07 -15.67 -9.94
N LEU A 98 10.10 -14.80 -9.64
CA LEU A 98 10.24 -13.35 -9.75
C LEU A 98 10.63 -12.74 -8.39
N GLY A 99 11.52 -11.75 -8.38
CA GLY A 99 11.91 -10.99 -7.18
C GLY A 99 10.85 -10.01 -6.67
N ASN A 100 9.59 -10.45 -6.57
CA ASN A 100 8.45 -9.64 -6.15
C ASN A 100 7.94 -9.97 -4.74
N CYS A 101 8.82 -10.41 -3.84
CA CYS A 101 8.51 -10.69 -2.43
C CYS A 101 7.71 -9.56 -1.75
N TRP A 102 7.99 -8.30 -2.11
CA TRP A 102 7.27 -7.11 -1.66
C TRP A 102 5.76 -7.14 -1.98
N PHE A 103 5.39 -7.67 -3.14
CA PHE A 103 3.99 -7.84 -3.53
C PHE A 103 3.37 -9.02 -2.79
N VAL A 104 4.05 -10.17 -2.76
CA VAL A 104 3.55 -11.40 -2.12
C VAL A 104 3.36 -11.22 -0.61
N ALA A 105 4.28 -10.51 0.06
CA ALA A 105 4.15 -10.12 1.46
C ALA A 105 2.93 -9.21 1.69
N ALA A 106 2.72 -8.21 0.83
CA ALA A 106 1.57 -7.33 0.90
C ALA A 106 0.24 -8.09 0.68
N CYS A 107 0.21 -9.04 -0.27
CA CYS A 107 -0.93 -9.94 -0.49
C CYS A 107 -1.17 -10.84 0.72
N SER A 108 -0.13 -11.30 1.39
CA SER A 108 -0.24 -12.13 2.60
C SER A 108 -0.89 -11.35 3.74
N SER A 109 -0.52 -10.07 3.90
CA SER A 109 -1.21 -9.18 4.84
C SER A 109 -2.68 -8.97 4.42
N LEU A 110 -2.95 -8.81 3.12
CA LEU A 110 -4.30 -8.60 2.58
C LEU A 110 -5.22 -9.80 2.86
N ALA A 111 -4.72 -11.02 2.68
CA ALA A 111 -5.45 -12.27 2.92
C ALA A 111 -6.04 -12.34 4.34
N SER A 112 -5.32 -11.79 5.33
CA SER A 112 -5.80 -11.74 6.73
C SER A 112 -6.97 -10.78 6.99
N ARG A 113 -7.39 -9.97 6.00
CA ARG A 113 -8.38 -8.91 6.16
C ARG A 113 -9.53 -9.02 5.16
N GLU A 114 -10.61 -9.67 5.58
CA GLU A 114 -11.78 -9.95 4.73
C GLU A 114 -12.35 -8.72 4.02
N SER A 115 -12.55 -7.63 4.77
CA SER A 115 -13.11 -6.39 4.25
C SER A 115 -12.21 -5.67 3.24
N LEU A 116 -10.91 -5.99 3.20
CA LEU A 116 -9.94 -5.40 2.28
C LEU A 116 -9.78 -6.26 1.03
N TRP A 117 -9.60 -7.58 1.18
CA TRP A 117 -9.43 -8.43 0.00
C TRP A 117 -10.69 -8.43 -0.86
N GLN A 118 -11.89 -8.34 -0.28
CA GLN A 118 -13.15 -8.23 -1.04
C GLN A 118 -13.26 -6.92 -1.84
N LYS A 119 -12.50 -5.87 -1.47
CA LYS A 119 -12.39 -4.67 -2.29
C LYS A 119 -11.48 -4.89 -3.49
N VAL A 120 -10.40 -5.66 -3.32
CA VAL A 120 -9.42 -6.00 -4.36
C VAL A 120 -9.95 -7.04 -5.33
N ILE A 121 -10.70 -8.04 -4.84
CA ILE A 121 -11.36 -9.08 -5.62
C ILE A 121 -12.88 -8.89 -5.48
N PRO A 122 -13.44 -7.89 -6.17
CA PRO A 122 -14.87 -7.59 -6.10
C PRO A 122 -15.68 -8.72 -6.74
N ASP A 123 -16.97 -8.82 -6.40
CA ASP A 123 -17.91 -9.70 -7.12
C ASP A 123 -17.43 -11.16 -7.23
N TRP A 124 -16.58 -11.61 -6.28
CA TRP A 124 -15.77 -12.81 -6.39
C TRP A 124 -16.58 -14.09 -6.62
N LYS A 125 -17.79 -14.16 -6.05
CA LYS A 125 -18.73 -15.27 -6.26
C LYS A 125 -19.16 -15.42 -7.73
N GLU A 126 -19.22 -14.32 -8.47
CA GLU A 126 -19.55 -14.33 -9.89
C GLU A 126 -18.33 -14.63 -10.76
N GLN A 127 -17.12 -14.52 -10.21
CA GLN A 127 -15.86 -14.83 -10.88
C GLN A 127 -15.47 -16.30 -10.71
N GLU A 128 -15.99 -16.98 -9.69
CA GLU A 128 -15.74 -18.40 -9.40
C GLU A 128 -16.13 -19.32 -10.57
N TRP A 129 -15.39 -20.43 -10.72
CA TRP A 129 -15.74 -21.54 -11.60
C TRP A 129 -16.94 -22.31 -11.02
N ASP A 130 -18.15 -21.88 -11.37
CA ASP A 130 -19.39 -22.50 -10.91
C ASP A 130 -19.69 -23.81 -11.67
N THR A 131 -19.57 -24.96 -10.98
CA THR A 131 -19.89 -26.29 -11.53
C THR A 131 -21.38 -26.48 -11.82
N GLU A 132 -22.26 -25.77 -11.12
CA GLU A 132 -23.71 -25.78 -11.36
C GLU A 132 -24.09 -24.87 -12.54
N LYS A 133 -23.21 -23.94 -12.94
CA LYS A 133 -23.40 -23.02 -14.07
C LYS A 133 -22.15 -22.93 -14.94
N PRO A 134 -21.75 -24.03 -15.61
CA PRO A 134 -20.53 -24.06 -16.42
C PRO A 134 -20.55 -23.04 -17.56
N ASP A 135 -21.73 -22.71 -18.09
CA ASP A 135 -21.95 -21.72 -19.15
C ASP A 135 -21.75 -20.27 -18.68
N SER A 136 -21.56 -20.03 -17.38
CA SER A 136 -21.26 -18.69 -16.84
C SER A 136 -19.77 -18.32 -16.95
N TYR A 137 -18.91 -19.31 -17.18
CA TYR A 137 -17.48 -19.12 -17.36
C TYR A 137 -17.17 -18.56 -18.74
N ALA A 138 -16.38 -17.48 -18.76
CA ALA A 138 -15.95 -16.80 -19.98
C ALA A 138 -14.44 -16.53 -20.02
N GLY A 139 -13.65 -17.17 -19.15
CA GLY A 139 -12.20 -16.99 -19.08
C GLY A 139 -11.76 -15.57 -18.78
N ILE A 140 -12.54 -14.84 -17.97
CA ILE A 140 -12.40 -13.40 -17.67
C ILE A 140 -12.58 -13.14 -16.18
N PHE A 141 -11.68 -12.35 -15.62
CA PHE A 141 -11.63 -11.97 -14.21
C PHE A 141 -11.37 -10.47 -14.08
N HIS A 142 -11.63 -9.89 -12.92
CA HIS A 142 -11.25 -8.50 -12.64
C HIS A 142 -10.88 -8.26 -11.17
N PHE A 143 -9.98 -7.30 -10.99
CA PHE A 143 -9.38 -6.92 -9.72
C PHE A 143 -9.37 -5.41 -9.60
N ARG A 144 -9.38 -4.87 -8.38
CA ARG A 144 -9.33 -3.44 -8.12
C ARG A 144 -8.06 -3.07 -7.35
N PHE A 145 -7.36 -2.07 -7.86
CA PHE A 145 -6.22 -1.49 -7.18
C PHE A 145 -6.42 0.01 -7.01
N TRP A 146 -6.07 0.54 -5.84
CA TRP A 146 -6.02 1.96 -5.61
C TRP A 146 -4.78 2.54 -6.30
N ARG A 147 -4.99 3.47 -7.22
CA ARG A 147 -3.93 4.08 -8.03
C ARG A 147 -4.09 5.59 -8.01
N PHE A 148 -3.14 6.26 -7.37
CA PHE A 148 -2.99 7.72 -7.43
C PHE A 148 -4.29 8.48 -7.10
N GLY A 149 -4.96 8.08 -6.01
CA GLY A 149 -6.18 8.72 -5.50
C GLY A 149 -7.49 8.06 -5.93
N GLU A 150 -7.47 7.02 -6.77
CA GLU A 150 -8.69 6.44 -7.36
C GLU A 150 -8.62 4.91 -7.36
N TRP A 151 -9.74 4.23 -7.15
CA TRP A 151 -9.85 2.80 -7.40
C TRP A 151 -9.94 2.52 -8.90
N VAL A 152 -9.13 1.60 -9.39
CA VAL A 152 -9.04 1.23 -10.81
C VAL A 152 -9.38 -0.26 -10.98
N ASP A 153 -10.39 -0.56 -11.80
CA ASP A 153 -10.85 -1.91 -12.13
C ASP A 153 -10.04 -2.46 -13.30
N VAL A 154 -9.33 -3.55 -13.09
CA VAL A 154 -8.41 -4.18 -14.03
C VAL A 154 -8.97 -5.53 -14.44
N VAL A 155 -9.43 -5.61 -15.69
CA VAL A 155 -9.93 -6.85 -16.30
C VAL A 155 -8.75 -7.65 -16.85
N ILE A 156 -8.73 -8.97 -16.67
CA ILE A 156 -7.77 -9.89 -17.28
C ILE A 156 -8.48 -11.12 -17.83
N ASP A 157 -7.82 -11.84 -18.74
CA ASP A 157 -8.14 -13.25 -18.97
C ASP A 157 -7.40 -14.16 -17.97
N ASP A 158 -7.73 -15.45 -17.92
CA ASP A 158 -7.12 -16.42 -17.00
C ASP A 158 -5.96 -17.24 -17.60
N ARG A 159 -5.38 -16.83 -18.74
CA ARG A 159 -4.16 -17.49 -19.24
C ARG A 159 -2.98 -17.16 -18.33
N LEU A 160 -2.32 -18.15 -17.74
CA LEU A 160 -1.20 -17.98 -16.83
C LEU A 160 0.10 -18.50 -17.45
N PRO A 161 1.25 -17.85 -17.19
CA PRO A 161 2.57 -18.29 -17.68
C PRO A 161 3.00 -19.62 -17.04
N THR A 162 3.33 -20.61 -17.85
CA THR A 162 3.80 -21.93 -17.39
C THR A 162 5.09 -22.38 -18.05
N VAL A 163 5.87 -23.16 -17.30
CA VAL A 163 7.01 -23.95 -17.79
C VAL A 163 6.81 -25.37 -17.27
N ASP A 164 6.90 -26.37 -18.16
CA ASP A 164 6.70 -27.78 -17.82
C ASP A 164 5.37 -28.05 -17.06
N ASN A 165 4.29 -27.38 -17.48
CA ASN A 165 2.96 -27.40 -16.85
C ASN A 165 2.90 -26.88 -15.41
N GLN A 166 3.92 -26.19 -14.93
CA GLN A 166 3.93 -25.54 -13.62
C GLN A 166 3.85 -24.02 -13.78
N LEU A 167 3.14 -23.35 -12.88
CA LEU A 167 3.07 -21.89 -12.84
C LEU A 167 4.48 -21.32 -12.57
N VAL A 168 4.86 -20.30 -13.33
CA VAL A 168 6.19 -19.66 -13.20
C VAL A 168 6.26 -18.68 -12.03
N TYR A 169 5.14 -18.01 -11.77
CA TYR A 169 5.04 -16.92 -10.81
C TYR A 169 4.24 -17.35 -9.57
N CYS A 170 3.51 -16.43 -8.92
CA CYS A 170 2.79 -16.71 -7.69
C CYS A 170 1.75 -17.82 -7.88
N HIS A 171 1.67 -18.73 -6.91
CA HIS A 171 0.77 -19.87 -6.91
C HIS A 171 0.43 -20.31 -5.48
N SER A 172 -0.68 -21.05 -5.34
CA SER A 172 -1.10 -21.70 -4.10
C SER A 172 -0.44 -23.07 -3.91
N ASN A 173 -0.41 -23.54 -2.67
CA ASN A 173 -0.09 -24.94 -2.37
C ASN A 173 -1.18 -25.89 -2.87
N ASP A 174 -2.43 -25.40 -2.90
CA ASP A 174 -3.54 -26.12 -3.49
C ASP A 174 -3.47 -25.98 -5.02
N SER A 175 -3.15 -27.08 -5.68
CA SER A 175 -2.93 -27.13 -7.14
C SER A 175 -4.13 -26.70 -7.99
N ASN A 176 -5.31 -26.56 -7.38
CA ASN A 176 -6.54 -26.15 -8.01
C ASN A 176 -7.02 -24.76 -7.57
N GLU A 177 -6.23 -23.99 -6.82
CA GLU A 177 -6.56 -22.63 -6.39
C GLU A 177 -5.76 -21.56 -7.15
N PHE A 178 -6.44 -20.54 -7.69
CA PHE A 178 -5.83 -19.61 -8.66
C PHE A 178 -5.93 -18.11 -8.35
N TRP A 179 -6.55 -17.68 -7.25
CA TRP A 179 -6.69 -16.24 -6.99
C TRP A 179 -5.34 -15.51 -6.89
N SER A 180 -4.32 -16.14 -6.29
CA SER A 180 -2.99 -15.56 -6.07
C SER A 180 -2.27 -15.32 -7.41
N ALA A 181 -2.31 -16.29 -8.31
CA ALA A 181 -1.78 -16.17 -9.66
C ALA A 181 -2.50 -15.10 -10.50
N LEU A 182 -3.83 -15.02 -10.38
CA LEU A 182 -4.65 -14.08 -11.14
C LEU A 182 -4.52 -12.63 -10.63
N VAL A 183 -4.44 -12.41 -9.32
CA VAL A 183 -4.25 -11.05 -8.77
C VAL A 183 -2.86 -10.52 -9.13
N GLU A 184 -1.83 -11.38 -9.11
CA GLU A 184 -0.49 -11.01 -9.57
C GLU A 184 -0.49 -10.65 -11.06
N LYS A 185 -1.18 -11.42 -11.91
CA LYS A 185 -1.34 -11.09 -13.33
C LYS A 185 -1.99 -9.72 -13.54
N ALA A 186 -3.07 -9.44 -12.82
CA ALA A 186 -3.74 -8.14 -12.91
C ALA A 186 -2.82 -7.00 -12.45
N TYR A 187 -1.99 -7.24 -11.44
CA TYR A 187 -1.01 -6.27 -10.97
C TYR A 187 0.13 -6.06 -11.97
N ALA A 188 0.67 -7.13 -12.57
CA ALA A 188 1.65 -7.07 -13.66
C ALA A 188 1.14 -6.27 -14.86
N LYS A 189 -0.14 -6.43 -15.21
CA LYS A 189 -0.80 -5.64 -16.26
C LYS A 189 -0.79 -4.14 -15.96
N VAL A 190 -1.05 -3.73 -14.72
CA VAL A 190 -0.98 -2.33 -14.30
C VAL A 190 0.45 -1.78 -14.47
N TYR A 191 1.45 -2.59 -14.15
CA TYR A 191 2.86 -2.19 -14.20
C TYR A 191 3.50 -2.26 -15.59
N GLY A 192 2.92 -3.00 -16.54
CA GLY A 192 3.53 -3.17 -17.86
C GLY A 192 3.53 -4.62 -18.30
N CYS A 193 4.26 -5.41 -17.51
CA CYS A 193 4.59 -6.82 -17.69
C CYS A 193 5.00 -7.40 -16.32
N TYR A 194 5.20 -8.72 -16.24
CA TYR A 194 5.65 -9.37 -15.00
C TYR A 194 7.02 -8.87 -14.51
N GLU A 195 8.02 -8.75 -15.40
CA GLU A 195 9.37 -8.27 -15.05
C GLU A 195 9.35 -6.87 -14.40
N ALA A 196 8.33 -6.05 -14.63
CA ALA A 196 8.21 -4.73 -14.00
C ALA A 196 7.95 -4.81 -12.47
N LEU A 197 7.46 -5.96 -11.99
CA LEU A 197 7.25 -6.23 -10.57
C LEU A 197 8.54 -6.67 -9.85
N ASP A 198 9.62 -6.94 -10.59
CA ASP A 198 10.92 -7.27 -9.99
C ASP A 198 11.50 -6.04 -9.24
N GLY A 199 11.85 -6.23 -7.97
CA GLY A 199 12.38 -5.18 -7.09
C GLY A 199 11.43 -4.00 -6.89
N GLY A 200 10.50 -4.11 -5.94
CA GLY A 200 9.55 -3.04 -5.59
C GLY A 200 9.51 -2.74 -4.09
N ASN A 201 8.60 -1.85 -3.70
CA ASN A 201 8.46 -1.39 -2.32
C ASN A 201 7.13 -1.89 -1.74
N THR A 202 7.19 -2.66 -0.66
CA THR A 202 5.98 -3.22 -0.02
C THR A 202 4.99 -2.14 0.37
N ALA A 203 5.45 -0.96 0.79
CA ALA A 203 4.58 0.17 1.13
C ALA A 203 3.66 0.58 -0.02
N ASP A 204 4.11 0.39 -1.26
CA ASP A 204 3.36 0.70 -2.46
C ASP A 204 2.24 -0.31 -2.72
N ALA A 205 2.53 -1.61 -2.64
CA ALA A 205 1.50 -2.65 -2.74
C ALA A 205 0.44 -2.53 -1.64
N LEU A 206 0.86 -2.25 -0.39
CA LEU A 206 -0.07 -2.05 0.72
C LEU A 206 -1.03 -0.87 0.46
N VAL A 207 -0.55 0.24 -0.10
CA VAL A 207 -1.41 1.37 -0.50
C VAL A 207 -2.31 0.97 -1.66
N ASP A 208 -1.81 0.23 -2.63
CA ASP A 208 -2.59 -0.19 -3.80
C ASP A 208 -3.73 -1.16 -3.43
N PHE A 209 -3.59 -1.94 -2.36
CA PHE A 209 -4.64 -2.83 -1.87
C PHE A 209 -5.66 -2.14 -0.95
N THR A 210 -5.36 -0.94 -0.44
CA THR A 210 -6.15 -0.34 0.65
C THR A 210 -6.65 1.06 0.38
N GLY A 211 -5.95 1.85 -0.43
CA GLY A 211 -6.07 3.31 -0.49
C GLY A 211 -5.62 4.02 0.80
N GLY A 212 -4.98 3.29 1.71
CA GLY A 212 -4.50 3.78 2.99
C GLY A 212 -3.27 4.68 2.87
N VAL A 213 -2.59 4.86 4.00
CA VAL A 213 -1.37 5.64 4.09
C VAL A 213 -0.28 4.81 4.74
N SER A 214 0.81 4.59 4.01
CA SER A 214 1.97 3.85 4.52
C SER A 214 2.92 4.77 5.28
N GLU A 215 3.14 4.44 6.55
CA GLU A 215 4.15 5.05 7.41
C GLU A 215 5.35 4.10 7.53
N PRO A 216 6.48 4.40 6.86
CA PRO A 216 7.72 3.70 7.10
C PRO A 216 8.31 4.11 8.46
N VAL A 217 8.86 3.14 9.17
CA VAL A 217 9.50 3.29 10.48
C VAL A 217 10.87 2.60 10.41
N ASP A 218 11.93 3.38 10.57
CA ASP A 218 13.29 2.88 10.71
C ASP A 218 13.53 2.51 12.19
N LEU A 219 13.69 1.20 12.45
CA LEU A 219 13.87 0.65 13.80
C LEU A 219 15.27 0.93 14.36
N LEU A 220 16.26 1.13 13.47
CA LEU A 220 17.64 1.43 13.84
C LEU A 220 17.79 2.90 14.23
N GLU A 221 17.31 3.82 13.39
CA GLU A 221 17.31 5.26 13.68
C GLU A 221 16.51 5.57 14.95
N GLY A 222 15.40 4.85 15.15
CA GLY A 222 14.58 4.93 16.35
C GLY A 222 15.19 4.28 17.60
N GLN A 223 16.35 3.61 17.49
CA GLN A 223 17.04 2.90 18.58
C GLN A 223 16.13 1.90 19.31
N MET A 224 15.22 1.25 18.58
CA MET A 224 14.15 0.43 19.17
C MET A 224 14.69 -0.79 19.93
N ALA A 225 15.86 -1.29 19.58
CA ALA A 225 16.54 -2.37 20.31
C ALA A 225 16.96 -1.94 21.72
N THR A 226 17.42 -0.70 21.90
CA THR A 226 18.03 -0.23 23.16
C THR A 226 17.14 0.69 23.99
N ASP A 227 16.22 1.42 23.37
CA ASP A 227 15.28 2.31 24.06
C ASP A 227 13.95 1.59 24.34
N GLU A 228 13.78 1.12 25.58
CA GLU A 228 12.57 0.43 26.02
C GLU A 228 11.31 1.30 25.94
N ALA A 229 11.41 2.59 26.24
CA ALA A 229 10.26 3.48 26.22
C ALA A 229 9.77 3.71 24.77
N ALA A 230 10.71 3.95 23.85
CA ALA A 230 10.41 4.06 22.42
C ALA A 230 9.84 2.76 21.85
N ARG A 231 10.43 1.61 22.22
CA ARG A 231 9.95 0.28 21.81
C ARG A 231 8.53 0.00 22.28
N ASN A 232 8.21 0.30 23.54
CA ASN A 232 6.87 0.13 24.07
C ASN A 232 5.85 1.05 23.38
N GLN A 233 6.21 2.31 23.10
CA GLN A 233 5.35 3.21 22.33
C GLN A 233 5.14 2.72 20.90
N LEU A 234 6.19 2.19 20.26
CA LEU A 234 6.09 1.57 18.95
C LEU A 234 5.12 0.38 18.99
N PHE A 235 5.26 -0.52 19.95
CA PHE A 235 4.38 -1.69 20.09
C PHE A 235 2.90 -1.29 20.17
N GLU A 236 2.56 -0.33 21.04
CA GLU A 236 1.17 0.17 21.12
C GLU A 236 0.69 0.74 19.79
N ARG A 237 1.58 1.40 19.04
CA ARG A 237 1.26 1.93 17.71
C ARG A 237 1.03 0.80 16.71
N VAL A 238 1.86 -0.24 16.67
CA VAL A 238 1.69 -1.41 15.79
C VAL A 238 0.38 -2.12 16.13
N LEU A 239 0.15 -2.41 17.41
CA LEU A 239 -1.08 -3.03 17.91
C LEU A 239 -2.33 -2.23 17.53
N LYS A 240 -2.27 -0.90 17.65
CA LYS A 240 -3.39 -0.02 17.26
C LYS A 240 -3.68 -0.07 15.76
N VAL A 241 -2.65 -0.16 14.90
CA VAL A 241 -2.82 -0.29 13.44
C VAL A 241 -3.45 -1.64 13.12
N HIS A 242 -2.91 -2.71 13.69
CA HIS A 242 -3.41 -4.07 13.52
C HIS A 242 -4.88 -4.20 13.93
N ASN A 243 -5.25 -3.66 15.11
CA ASN A 243 -6.61 -3.71 15.63
C ASN A 243 -7.61 -2.82 14.88
N ARG A 244 -7.12 -1.99 13.95
CA ARG A 244 -7.92 -1.14 13.07
C ARG A 244 -7.82 -1.57 11.61
N ASP A 245 -7.54 -2.86 11.39
CA ASP A 245 -7.44 -3.50 10.07
C ASP A 245 -6.38 -2.90 9.14
N GLY A 246 -5.40 -2.19 9.69
CA GLY A 246 -4.24 -1.75 8.92
C GLY A 246 -3.38 -2.94 8.53
N LEU A 247 -2.76 -2.84 7.35
CA LEU A 247 -1.82 -3.85 6.87
C LEU A 247 -0.39 -3.49 7.30
N ILE A 248 0.38 -4.47 7.71
CA ILE A 248 1.70 -4.27 8.31
C ILE A 248 2.68 -5.23 7.66
N SER A 249 3.84 -4.70 7.30
CA SER A 249 4.97 -5.50 6.80
C SER A 249 6.27 -5.02 7.43
N CYS A 250 7.25 -5.90 7.53
CA CYS A 250 8.59 -5.61 8.02
C CYS A 250 9.64 -6.23 7.10
N SER A 251 10.89 -5.79 7.25
CA SER A 251 12.02 -6.37 6.52
C SER A 251 13.32 -6.18 7.28
N ILE A 252 14.34 -6.93 6.86
CA ILE A 252 15.72 -6.80 7.33
C ILE A 252 16.54 -6.25 6.17
N ARG A 253 17.20 -5.11 6.36
CA ARG A 253 17.94 -4.42 5.31
C ARG A 253 19.14 -5.25 4.85
N ALA A 254 19.20 -5.55 3.55
CA ALA A 254 20.41 -6.03 2.91
C ALA A 254 21.33 -4.83 2.61
N THR A 255 22.61 -4.93 3.01
CA THR A 255 23.60 -3.86 2.82
C THR A 255 24.45 -4.06 1.56
N THR A 256 24.51 -5.29 1.05
CA THR A 256 25.20 -5.65 -0.19
C THR A 256 24.31 -6.52 -1.05
N ILE A 257 24.70 -6.76 -2.30
CA ILE A 257 23.97 -7.65 -3.21
C ILE A 257 24.10 -9.10 -2.74
N GLU A 258 25.25 -9.49 -2.18
CA GLU A 258 25.48 -10.81 -1.62
C GLU A 258 24.62 -11.09 -0.38
N ASP A 259 24.23 -10.03 0.33
CA ASP A 259 23.30 -10.10 1.47
C ASP A 259 21.83 -10.20 1.04
N MET A 260 21.51 -9.96 -0.24
CA MET A 260 20.13 -9.99 -0.72
C MET A 260 19.62 -11.43 -0.66
N GLU A 261 18.50 -11.64 0.02
CA GLU A 261 17.91 -12.96 0.28
C GLU A 261 18.83 -13.92 1.06
N ALA A 262 19.85 -13.38 1.75
CA ALA A 262 20.74 -14.17 2.60
C ALA A 262 20.05 -14.58 3.90
N ARG A 263 20.19 -15.86 4.27
CA ARG A 263 19.64 -16.45 5.48
C ARG A 263 20.58 -16.25 6.67
N LEU A 264 20.03 -15.76 7.78
CA LEU A 264 20.69 -15.68 9.08
C LEU A 264 20.64 -17.03 9.81
N ASP A 265 21.55 -17.24 10.76
CA ASP A 265 21.61 -18.47 11.58
C ASP A 265 20.31 -18.74 12.35
N CYS A 266 19.53 -17.70 12.65
CA CYS A 266 18.24 -17.79 13.31
C CYS A 266 17.05 -18.02 12.37
N GLY A 267 17.31 -18.29 11.08
CA GLY A 267 16.29 -18.61 10.07
C GLY A 267 15.75 -17.42 9.28
N LEU A 268 15.86 -16.19 9.81
CA LEU A 268 15.40 -14.97 9.13
C LEU A 268 16.20 -14.65 7.86
N VAL A 269 15.60 -13.92 6.94
CA VAL A 269 16.15 -13.62 5.60
C VAL A 269 16.33 -12.11 5.42
N LYS A 270 17.52 -11.69 5.00
CA LYS A 270 17.84 -10.29 4.67
C LYS A 270 17.33 -9.91 3.27
N GLY A 271 17.04 -8.63 3.05
CA GLY A 271 16.56 -8.12 1.76
C GLY A 271 15.16 -8.61 1.38
N HIS A 272 14.43 -9.19 2.33
CA HIS A 272 13.16 -9.86 2.08
C HIS A 272 12.03 -9.24 2.92
N ALA A 273 10.83 -9.16 2.33
CA ALA A 273 9.66 -8.60 3.00
C ALA A 273 8.89 -9.69 3.74
N TYR A 274 8.53 -9.44 5.00
CA TYR A 274 7.68 -10.30 5.80
C TYR A 274 6.32 -9.62 6.02
N ALA A 275 5.25 -10.39 6.01
CA ALA A 275 3.92 -9.90 6.40
C ALA A 275 3.77 -10.01 7.92
N VAL A 276 3.20 -9.02 8.59
CA VAL A 276 2.81 -9.15 10.01
C VAL A 276 1.35 -9.57 10.05
N THR A 277 1.08 -10.77 10.56
CA THR A 277 -0.24 -11.41 10.52
C THR A 277 -1.00 -11.34 11.84
N ASP A 278 -0.32 -11.13 12.97
CA ASP A 278 -0.97 -10.85 14.26
C ASP A 278 -0.05 -10.07 15.22
N VAL A 279 -0.63 -9.31 16.15
CA VAL A 279 0.08 -8.53 17.16
C VAL A 279 -0.70 -8.59 18.46
N ARG A 280 -0.11 -9.13 19.53
CA ARG A 280 -0.84 -9.38 20.78
C ARG A 280 -0.03 -9.13 22.05
N LYS A 281 -0.76 -8.80 23.11
CA LYS A 281 -0.26 -8.83 24.48
C LYS A 281 -0.64 -10.17 25.11
N VAL A 282 0.34 -11.06 25.27
CA VAL A 282 0.13 -12.43 25.80
C VAL A 282 0.37 -12.45 27.30
N ARG A 283 -0.51 -13.13 28.05
CA ARG A 283 -0.34 -13.32 29.50
C ARG A 283 0.45 -14.59 29.77
N LEU A 284 1.43 -14.51 30.67
CA LEU A 284 2.24 -15.66 31.09
C LEU A 284 1.67 -16.33 32.35
N GLY A 285 1.69 -17.66 32.38
CA GLY A 285 1.28 -18.48 33.53
C GLY A 285 -0.04 -19.24 33.33
N HIS A 286 -0.39 -20.05 34.34
CA HIS A 286 -1.55 -20.96 34.33
C HIS A 286 -2.57 -20.59 35.40
N GLY A 287 -3.86 -20.72 35.09
CA GLY A 287 -4.98 -20.55 36.04
C GLY A 287 -5.30 -19.09 36.43
N LEU A 288 -6.16 -18.92 37.45
CA LEU A 288 -6.67 -17.60 37.90
C LEU A 288 -5.56 -16.64 38.35
N LEU A 289 -4.41 -17.15 38.81
CA LEU A 289 -3.27 -16.34 39.26
C LEU A 289 -2.61 -15.54 38.12
N ALA A 290 -2.71 -16.00 36.87
CA ALA A 290 -2.23 -15.24 35.71
C ALA A 290 -3.07 -13.99 35.43
N PHE A 291 -4.33 -13.93 35.91
CA PHE A 291 -5.17 -12.73 35.79
C PHE A 291 -4.72 -11.59 36.71
N PHE A 292 -3.99 -11.92 37.78
CA PHE A 292 -3.48 -10.94 38.75
C PHE A 292 -2.03 -10.50 38.45
N LYS A 293 -1.35 -11.12 37.47
CA LYS A 293 -0.05 -10.64 36.99
C LYS A 293 -0.23 -9.44 36.06
N SER A 294 0.48 -8.36 36.34
CA SER A 294 0.46 -7.12 35.54
C SER A 294 1.27 -7.22 34.26
N GLU A 295 2.31 -8.06 34.24
CA GLU A 295 3.21 -8.20 33.10
C GLU A 295 2.56 -9.00 31.96
N LYS A 296 2.57 -8.41 30.76
CA LYS A 296 2.13 -9.04 29.52
C LYS A 296 3.32 -9.06 28.57
N LEU A 297 3.52 -10.18 27.90
CA LEU A 297 4.51 -10.33 26.86
C LEU A 297 3.99 -9.68 25.57
N HIS A 298 4.79 -8.78 24.98
CA HIS A 298 4.49 -8.17 23.70
C HIS A 298 4.95 -9.13 22.59
N MET A 299 4.00 -9.64 21.81
CA MET A 299 4.22 -10.65 20.79
C MET A 299 3.80 -10.14 19.42
N ILE A 300 4.54 -10.56 18.41
CA ILE A 300 4.26 -10.28 17.00
C ILE A 300 4.40 -11.59 16.21
N ARG A 301 3.45 -11.82 15.29
CA ARG A 301 3.46 -12.95 14.36
C ARG A 301 3.75 -12.43 12.96
N MET A 302 4.68 -13.08 12.27
CA MET A 302 5.03 -12.74 10.90
C MET A 302 4.93 -13.97 10.01
N ARG A 303 4.79 -13.74 8.71
CA ARG A 303 4.82 -14.77 7.67
C ARG A 303 5.87 -14.46 6.64
N ASN A 304 6.68 -15.46 6.31
CA ASN A 304 7.58 -15.49 5.16
C ASN A 304 6.79 -15.79 3.87
N PRO A 305 6.79 -14.90 2.86
CA PRO A 305 6.19 -15.12 1.54
C PRO A 305 6.62 -16.38 0.79
N TRP A 306 7.77 -16.98 1.14
CA TRP A 306 8.19 -18.25 0.55
C TRP A 306 7.40 -19.45 1.07
N GLY A 307 6.61 -19.30 2.15
CA GLY A 307 5.87 -20.40 2.77
C GLY A 307 6.75 -21.41 3.49
N GLU A 308 8.01 -21.04 3.78
CA GLU A 308 9.01 -21.86 4.47
C GLU A 308 10.05 -20.94 5.14
N LYS A 309 10.99 -21.54 5.88
CA LYS A 309 12.15 -20.87 6.50
C LYS A 309 11.74 -19.88 7.58
N GLU A 310 11.43 -20.45 8.74
CA GLU A 310 10.95 -19.72 9.91
C GLU A 310 12.05 -19.36 10.91
N TRP A 311 11.69 -18.46 11.83
CA TRP A 311 12.47 -18.12 13.01
C TRP A 311 12.72 -19.36 13.88
N SER A 312 13.99 -19.60 14.23
CA SER A 312 14.39 -20.76 15.04
C SER A 312 14.76 -20.41 16.50
N GLY A 313 14.56 -19.16 16.92
CA GLY A 313 14.87 -18.71 18.28
C GLY A 313 13.69 -18.88 19.26
N PRO A 314 13.72 -18.17 20.41
CA PRO A 314 12.64 -18.22 21.39
C PRO A 314 11.27 -17.89 20.79
N TRP A 315 10.24 -18.66 21.19
CA TRP A 315 8.86 -18.59 20.69
C TRP A 315 8.64 -19.00 19.23
N SER A 316 9.64 -19.60 18.59
CA SER A 316 9.42 -20.39 17.37
C SER A 316 8.39 -21.49 17.57
N ASP A 317 7.91 -22.08 16.48
CA ASP A 317 6.84 -23.09 16.51
C ASP A 317 7.14 -24.27 17.45
N SER A 318 8.38 -24.75 17.47
CA SER A 318 8.83 -25.86 18.32
C SER A 318 9.43 -25.42 19.67
N SER A 319 9.37 -24.13 20.02
CA SER A 319 10.02 -23.56 21.21
C SER A 319 9.38 -24.03 22.53
N GLU A 320 10.21 -24.42 23.49
CA GLU A 320 9.74 -24.85 24.82
C GLU A 320 9.10 -23.71 25.63
N GLU A 321 9.37 -22.45 25.27
CA GLU A 321 8.82 -21.26 25.88
C GLU A 321 7.29 -21.25 25.84
N TRP A 322 6.69 -21.90 24.84
CA TRP A 322 5.24 -22.11 24.75
C TRP A 322 4.64 -22.88 25.94
N ASN A 323 5.45 -23.65 26.68
CA ASN A 323 5.01 -24.31 27.92
C ASN A 323 4.64 -23.31 29.03
N LYS A 324 5.10 -22.05 28.93
CA LYS A 324 4.77 -20.96 29.86
C LYS A 324 3.38 -20.34 29.58
N VAL A 325 2.75 -20.69 28.46
CA VAL A 325 1.43 -20.20 28.04
C VAL A 325 0.40 -21.32 28.17
N SER A 326 -0.79 -20.99 28.69
CA SER A 326 -1.86 -21.99 28.83
C SER A 326 -2.30 -22.55 27.47
N LYS A 327 -2.80 -23.80 27.44
CA LYS A 327 -3.28 -24.43 26.21
C LYS A 327 -4.34 -23.58 25.49
N SER A 328 -5.32 -23.04 26.22
CA SER A 328 -6.37 -22.19 25.66
C SER A 328 -5.83 -20.90 25.05
N GLU A 329 -4.82 -20.28 25.66
CA GLU A 329 -4.20 -19.08 25.07
C GLU A 329 -3.38 -19.42 23.82
N ARG A 330 -2.69 -20.58 23.79
CA ARG A 330 -2.00 -21.05 22.58
C ARG A 330 -2.95 -21.34 21.43
N GLU A 331 -4.08 -21.99 21.70
CA GLU A 331 -5.14 -22.22 20.70
C GLU A 331 -5.68 -20.90 20.14
N LYS A 332 -5.88 -19.86 20.98
CA LYS A 332 -6.30 -18.53 20.53
C LYS A 332 -5.24 -17.77 19.72
N LEU A 333 -3.97 -18.08 19.95
CA LEU A 333 -2.85 -17.53 19.19
C LEU A 333 -2.66 -18.27 17.85
N GLY A 334 -3.34 -19.40 17.66
CA GLY A 334 -3.20 -20.20 16.45
C GLY A 334 -1.80 -20.76 16.27
N VAL A 335 -1.09 -21.07 17.37
CA VAL A 335 0.25 -21.67 17.29
C VAL A 335 0.13 -23.08 16.72
N THR A 336 0.55 -23.24 15.47
CA THR A 336 0.75 -24.51 14.78
C THR A 336 2.22 -24.92 14.89
N VAL A 337 2.53 -26.17 14.53
CA VAL A 337 3.92 -26.64 14.38
C VAL A 337 4.02 -27.20 12.98
N GLN A 338 4.22 -26.33 12.01
CA GLN A 338 4.28 -26.63 10.58
C GLN A 338 5.27 -25.66 9.95
N ASP A 339 6.08 -26.10 8.98
CA ASP A 339 6.94 -25.18 8.21
C ASP A 339 6.06 -24.57 7.11
N ASP A 340 5.29 -23.56 7.48
CA ASP A 340 4.34 -22.83 6.63
C ASP A 340 4.76 -21.37 6.40
N GLY A 341 5.90 -21.00 6.98
CA GLY A 341 6.50 -19.68 6.92
C GLY A 341 5.97 -18.71 7.98
N GLU A 342 4.94 -19.08 8.75
CA GLU A 342 4.40 -18.27 9.84
C GLU A 342 5.10 -18.58 11.17
N PHE A 343 5.48 -17.54 11.91
CA PHE A 343 6.14 -17.72 13.20
C PHE A 343 5.86 -16.55 14.15
N TRP A 344 5.92 -16.84 15.45
CA TRP A 344 5.85 -15.84 16.51
C TRP A 344 7.25 -15.48 17.04
N MET A 345 7.39 -14.26 17.52
CA MET A 345 8.52 -13.86 18.37
C MET A 345 8.10 -12.76 19.34
N THR A 346 8.97 -12.46 20.30
CA THR A 346 8.78 -11.29 21.15
C THR A 346 9.00 -10.01 20.36
N PHE A 347 8.33 -8.93 20.77
CA PHE A 347 8.55 -7.62 20.13
C PHE A 347 9.96 -7.06 20.41
N ASP A 348 10.60 -7.53 21.48
CA ASP A 348 11.99 -7.21 21.80
C ASP A 348 12.93 -7.83 20.76
N ASP A 349 12.79 -9.14 20.49
CA ASP A 349 13.54 -9.82 19.44
C ASP A 349 13.27 -9.18 18.07
N PHE A 350 12.01 -8.87 17.77
CA PHE A 350 11.65 -8.16 16.54
C PHE A 350 12.46 -6.87 16.37
N CYS A 351 12.53 -6.02 17.41
CA CYS A 351 13.28 -4.76 17.34
C CYS A 351 14.80 -4.95 17.31
N GLN A 352 15.30 -6.14 17.66
CA GLN A 352 16.72 -6.46 17.61
C GLN A 352 17.16 -7.00 16.25
N TYR A 353 16.31 -7.76 15.56
CA TYR A 353 16.65 -8.38 14.27
C TYR A 353 16.14 -7.60 13.05
N PHE A 354 14.94 -6.99 13.13
CA PHE A 354 14.36 -6.25 12.01
C PHE A 354 14.85 -4.81 11.99
N THR A 355 14.94 -4.25 10.78
CA THR A 355 15.46 -2.89 10.57
C THR A 355 14.37 -1.92 10.13
N ASP A 356 13.37 -2.42 9.40
CA ASP A 356 12.35 -1.59 8.76
C ASP A 356 10.96 -2.17 9.04
N LEU A 357 10.01 -1.28 9.36
CA LEU A 357 8.61 -1.61 9.59
C LEU A 357 7.74 -0.63 8.81
N ILE A 358 6.74 -1.14 8.10
CA ILE A 358 5.78 -0.36 7.31
C ILE A 358 4.39 -0.55 7.91
N LEU A 359 3.80 0.56 8.36
CA LEU A 359 2.46 0.60 8.92
C LEU A 359 1.50 1.22 7.89
N CYS A 360 0.73 0.42 7.16
CA CYS A 360 -0.29 0.91 6.26
C CYS A 360 -1.62 1.13 6.99
N ARG A 361 -1.97 2.40 7.18
CA ARG A 361 -3.12 2.83 7.98
C ARG A 361 -4.34 2.99 7.08
N LEU A 362 -5.44 2.34 7.44
CA LEU A 362 -6.76 2.71 6.94
C LEU A 362 -7.19 3.98 7.67
N ILE A 363 -7.19 5.10 6.95
CA ILE A 363 -7.60 6.37 7.53
C ILE A 363 -9.13 6.42 7.56
N ASN A 364 -9.68 6.44 8.76
CA ASN A 364 -11.11 6.56 8.96
C ASN A 364 -11.55 8.01 8.79
N THR A 365 -12.24 8.31 7.70
CA THR A 365 -12.84 9.61 7.38
C THR A 365 -14.36 9.63 7.58
N SER A 366 -14.94 8.56 8.13
CA SER A 366 -16.39 8.43 8.28
C SER A 366 -16.91 9.22 9.48
N TYR A 367 -17.81 10.18 9.24
CA TYR A 367 -18.49 10.97 10.28
C TYR A 367 -19.37 10.14 11.24
N LEU A 368 -19.66 8.87 10.92
CA LEU A 368 -20.53 7.99 11.71
C LEU A 368 -19.76 6.98 12.57
N SER A 369 -18.49 7.26 12.85
CA SER A 369 -17.59 6.37 13.59
C SER A 369 -17.54 6.68 15.09
N ILE A 370 -17.46 5.63 15.92
CA ILE A 370 -17.14 5.72 17.36
C ILE A 370 -15.64 5.89 17.65
N HIS A 371 -14.79 5.73 16.64
CA HIS A 371 -13.34 5.90 16.70
C HIS A 371 -12.90 7.23 16.11
N LYS A 372 -11.69 7.70 16.48
CA LYS A 372 -11.02 8.89 15.91
C LYS A 372 -11.19 8.92 14.40
N THR A 373 -11.83 9.98 13.92
CA THR A 373 -11.97 10.33 12.52
C THR A 373 -10.87 11.31 12.14
N TRP A 374 -10.45 11.24 10.88
CA TRP A 374 -9.54 12.18 10.27
C TRP A 374 -10.28 12.95 9.20
N GLU A 375 -9.95 14.22 9.07
CA GLU A 375 -10.31 15.02 7.91
C GLU A 375 -9.20 14.87 6.89
N GLU A 376 -9.58 14.48 5.68
CA GLU A 376 -8.65 14.28 4.57
C GLU A 376 -8.82 15.40 3.55
N GLU A 377 -7.70 16.01 3.20
CA GLU A 377 -7.61 16.97 2.11
C GLU A 377 -6.71 16.38 1.02
N VAL A 378 -7.21 16.39 -0.22
CA VAL A 378 -6.55 15.79 -1.38
C VAL A 378 -6.25 16.87 -2.42
N MET A 379 -4.98 17.06 -2.75
CA MET A 379 -4.52 18.04 -3.73
C MET A 379 -3.79 17.32 -4.86
N ARG A 380 -4.29 17.50 -6.09
CA ARG A 380 -3.62 17.04 -7.32
C ARG A 380 -2.80 18.19 -7.89
N GLY A 381 -1.54 17.95 -8.23
CA GLY A 381 -0.66 18.96 -8.78
C GLY A 381 0.37 18.36 -9.75
N SER A 382 1.16 19.23 -10.35
CA SER A 382 2.22 18.82 -11.29
C SER A 382 3.43 19.74 -11.15
N TRP A 383 4.63 19.16 -11.20
CA TRP A 383 5.87 19.87 -11.46
C TRP A 383 5.99 20.08 -12.96
N VAL A 384 5.94 21.34 -13.39
CA VAL A 384 5.88 21.71 -14.81
C VAL A 384 6.96 22.72 -15.11
N HIS A 385 7.80 22.42 -16.10
CA HIS A 385 8.81 23.37 -16.55
C HIS A 385 8.21 24.38 -17.51
N ARG A 386 8.48 25.67 -17.27
CA ARG A 386 8.12 26.79 -18.14
C ARG A 386 9.29 27.77 -18.23
N GLN A 387 9.45 28.41 -19.39
CA GLN A 387 10.45 29.45 -19.58
C GLN A 387 10.13 30.71 -18.77
N ASP A 388 8.84 31.05 -18.64
CA ASP A 388 8.37 32.13 -17.78
C ASP A 388 8.46 31.71 -16.30
N PRO A 389 9.31 32.36 -15.47
CA PRO A 389 9.48 32.01 -14.06
C PRO A 389 8.20 32.13 -13.23
N LEU A 390 7.25 32.99 -13.63
CA LEU A 390 5.96 33.14 -12.92
C LEU A 390 5.05 31.94 -13.12
N ARG A 391 5.24 31.20 -14.21
CA ARG A 391 4.48 29.99 -14.58
C ARG A 391 5.25 28.70 -14.33
N ASN A 392 6.54 28.76 -14.01
CA ASN A 392 7.35 27.59 -13.70
C ASN A 392 6.88 26.96 -12.37
N ARG A 393 6.84 25.63 -12.31
CA ARG A 393 6.41 24.82 -11.15
C ARG A 393 7.39 23.69 -10.78
N SER A 394 8.57 23.67 -11.38
CA SER A 394 9.62 22.68 -11.12
C SER A 394 10.86 23.37 -10.57
N GLY A 395 10.72 23.90 -9.36
CA GLY A 395 11.71 24.77 -8.71
C GLY A 395 12.85 24.06 -8.00
N GLY A 396 12.73 22.75 -7.77
CA GLY A 396 13.68 21.98 -6.97
C GLY A 396 13.54 22.25 -5.46
N CYS A 397 14.29 21.52 -4.64
CA CYS A 397 14.26 21.63 -3.18
C CYS A 397 14.87 22.96 -2.66
N ILE A 398 14.86 23.15 -1.33
CA ILE A 398 15.33 24.37 -0.65
C ILE A 398 16.80 24.74 -0.97
N ASN A 399 17.60 23.78 -1.42
CA ASN A 399 18.98 24.01 -1.87
C ASN A 399 19.03 24.95 -3.09
N HIS A 400 17.96 24.99 -3.89
CA HIS A 400 17.81 25.83 -5.06
C HIS A 400 17.02 27.10 -4.75
N LYS A 401 17.55 27.93 -3.82
CA LYS A 401 16.86 29.11 -3.26
C LYS A 401 16.23 30.05 -4.30
N ALA A 402 16.87 30.21 -5.47
CA ALA A 402 16.39 31.07 -6.55
C ALA A 402 15.08 30.58 -7.20
N THR A 403 14.83 29.27 -7.18
CA THR A 403 13.72 28.63 -7.89
C THR A 403 12.76 27.89 -6.96
N PHE A 404 13.16 27.58 -5.72
CA PHE A 404 12.37 26.82 -4.75
C PHE A 404 10.92 27.31 -4.58
N LEU A 405 10.70 28.62 -4.46
CA LEU A 405 9.34 29.18 -4.27
C LEU A 405 8.48 29.16 -5.55
N GLN A 406 9.05 28.74 -6.68
CA GLN A 406 8.29 28.51 -7.92
C GLN A 406 7.50 27.20 -7.85
N ASN A 407 7.90 26.22 -7.02
CA ASN A 407 7.14 24.98 -6.83
C ASN A 407 5.71 25.23 -6.33
N PRO A 408 4.76 24.30 -6.53
CA PRO A 408 3.42 24.41 -5.98
C PRO A 408 3.40 24.71 -4.47
N GLN A 409 2.41 25.50 -4.04
CA GLN A 409 2.27 25.91 -2.64
C GLN A 409 0.82 25.73 -2.19
N TYR A 410 0.61 24.96 -1.13
CA TYR A 410 -0.70 24.63 -0.59
C TYR A 410 -0.81 25.12 0.85
N VAL A 411 -1.93 25.75 1.21
CA VAL A 411 -2.18 26.23 2.57
C VAL A 411 -3.09 25.28 3.32
N PHE A 412 -2.77 25.03 4.60
CA PHE A 412 -3.66 24.37 5.54
C PHE A 412 -3.53 25.01 6.93
N ASP A 413 -4.60 24.92 7.71
CA ASP A 413 -4.68 25.45 9.07
C ASP A 413 -4.74 24.32 10.10
N VAL A 414 -3.95 24.47 11.17
CA VAL A 414 -4.08 23.67 12.39
C VAL A 414 -4.88 24.48 13.38
N LYS A 415 -6.07 24.00 13.74
CA LYS A 415 -7.04 24.73 14.57
C LYS A 415 -6.98 24.40 16.06
N LYS A 416 -6.41 23.26 16.42
CA LYS A 416 -6.18 22.92 17.83
C LYS A 416 -4.88 23.56 18.30
N VAL A 417 -4.76 23.75 19.62
CA VAL A 417 -3.53 24.24 20.27
C VAL A 417 -2.30 23.45 19.82
N GLU A 418 -2.47 22.13 19.71
CA GLU A 418 -1.54 21.18 19.13
C GLU A 418 -2.37 20.08 18.45
N ASP A 419 -1.99 19.70 17.23
CA ASP A 419 -2.63 18.63 16.48
C ASP A 419 -1.62 17.77 15.73
N GLU A 420 -1.93 16.49 15.63
CA GLU A 420 -1.16 15.53 14.88
C GLU A 420 -1.51 15.66 13.39
N VAL A 421 -0.51 15.90 12.55
CA VAL A 421 -0.69 16.06 11.10
C VAL A 421 0.06 14.96 10.37
N LEU A 422 -0.65 14.27 9.46
CA LEU A 422 -0.06 13.28 8.56
C LEU A 422 -0.07 13.83 7.14
N ILE A 423 1.03 13.70 6.41
CA ILE A 423 1.17 14.19 5.05
C ILE A 423 1.82 13.09 4.19
N CYS A 424 1.17 12.67 3.10
CA CYS A 424 1.81 11.87 2.04
C CYS A 424 1.85 12.68 0.75
N LEU A 425 3.04 12.74 0.17
CA LEU A 425 3.27 13.22 -1.20
C LEU A 425 3.57 11.99 -2.06
N GLN A 426 2.72 11.72 -3.04
CA GLN A 426 2.88 10.62 -3.98
C GLN A 426 3.14 11.16 -5.39
N GLN A 427 4.13 10.63 -6.11
CA GLN A 427 4.32 10.89 -7.53
C GLN A 427 3.58 9.84 -8.38
N LYS A 428 3.12 10.24 -9.57
CA LYS A 428 2.43 9.34 -10.49
C LYS A 428 3.43 8.42 -11.18
N GLU A 429 3.29 7.12 -10.96
CA GLU A 429 4.10 6.11 -11.65
C GLU A 429 3.83 6.09 -13.15
N LYS A 430 4.88 5.80 -13.91
CA LYS A 430 4.79 5.46 -15.34
C LYS A 430 4.83 3.95 -15.50
N ARG A 431 3.99 3.44 -16.41
CA ARG A 431 3.97 2.02 -16.78
C ARG A 431 5.29 1.66 -17.48
N ALA A 432 5.83 0.49 -17.18
CA ALA A 432 6.98 -0.04 -17.91
C ALA A 432 6.60 -0.38 -19.35
N THR A 433 7.53 -0.16 -20.28
CA THR A 433 7.35 -0.54 -21.69
C THR A 433 8.58 -1.27 -22.19
N PRO A 434 8.47 -2.12 -23.23
CA PRO A 434 9.64 -2.77 -23.84
C PRO A 434 10.71 -1.78 -24.34
N LYS A 435 10.34 -0.53 -24.63
CA LYS A 435 11.27 0.50 -25.13
C LYS A 435 11.98 1.27 -24.03
N GLU A 436 11.28 1.58 -22.94
CA GLU A 436 11.76 2.48 -21.89
C GLU A 436 12.12 1.75 -20.59
N GLY A 437 11.73 0.48 -20.47
CA GLY A 437 11.86 -0.32 -19.26
C GLY A 437 11.05 0.24 -18.10
N LYS A 438 11.45 -0.12 -16.87
CA LYS A 438 10.87 0.42 -15.63
C LYS A 438 11.38 1.85 -15.42
N SER A 439 10.46 2.82 -15.36
CA SER A 439 10.81 4.22 -15.07
C SER A 439 11.33 4.35 -13.65
N GLU A 440 12.42 5.10 -13.48
CA GLU A 440 12.88 5.50 -12.14
C GLU A 440 11.97 6.57 -11.55
N ASN A 441 11.81 6.51 -10.23
CA ASN A 441 11.12 7.54 -9.44
C ASN A 441 12.01 8.77 -9.28
N LEU A 442 11.40 9.96 -9.34
CA LEU A 442 12.10 11.20 -9.00
C LEU A 442 12.41 11.22 -7.50
N ALA A 443 13.51 11.86 -7.11
CA ALA A 443 13.75 12.25 -5.72
C ALA A 443 12.70 13.30 -5.33
N ILE A 444 11.74 12.96 -4.48
CA ILE A 444 10.66 13.89 -4.08
C ILE A 444 10.68 14.15 -2.58
N GLY A 445 10.14 15.30 -2.18
CA GLY A 445 9.99 15.69 -0.78
C GLY A 445 9.20 16.99 -0.66
N PHE A 446 8.99 17.46 0.57
CA PHE A 446 8.28 18.71 0.81
C PHE A 446 8.75 19.43 2.06
N ASP A 447 8.58 20.74 2.06
CA ASP A 447 8.85 21.61 3.21
C ASP A 447 7.56 22.25 3.74
N ILE A 448 7.48 22.42 5.05
CA ILE A 448 6.35 23.04 5.74
C ILE A 448 6.84 24.34 6.39
N HIS A 449 6.19 25.44 6.04
CA HIS A 449 6.50 26.77 6.56
C HIS A 449 5.32 27.32 7.34
N ARG A 450 5.58 27.93 8.51
CA ARG A 450 4.57 28.71 9.23
C ARG A 450 4.44 30.08 8.59
N VAL A 451 3.21 30.54 8.39
CA VAL A 451 2.90 31.82 7.75
C VAL A 451 1.87 32.60 8.57
N GLU A 452 1.63 33.84 8.17
CA GLU A 452 0.64 34.71 8.78
C GLU A 452 -0.78 34.15 8.59
N LEU A 453 -1.64 34.30 9.60
CA LEU A 453 -3.02 33.76 9.58
C LEU A 453 -3.88 34.31 8.43
N ASN A 454 -3.56 35.50 7.93
CA ASN A 454 -4.26 36.13 6.82
C ASN A 454 -3.61 35.85 5.45
N ARG A 455 -2.63 34.94 5.37
CA ARG A 455 -1.94 34.59 4.12
C ARG A 455 -2.93 34.01 3.11
N LYS A 456 -3.07 34.71 1.98
CA LYS A 456 -3.94 34.34 0.84
C LYS A 456 -3.18 34.10 -0.48
N TYR A 457 -1.95 34.59 -0.57
CA TYR A 457 -1.12 34.58 -1.78
C TYR A 457 0.17 33.80 -1.55
N ARG A 458 0.83 33.42 -2.64
CA ARG A 458 2.08 32.66 -2.63
C ARG A 458 3.16 33.33 -1.79
N MET A 459 4.01 32.51 -1.18
CA MET A 459 5.26 32.93 -0.61
C MET A 459 6.22 33.35 -1.74
N HIS A 460 6.70 34.58 -1.66
CA HIS A 460 7.78 35.11 -2.52
C HIS A 460 9.10 35.27 -1.76
N THR A 461 9.06 35.12 -0.44
CA THR A 461 10.22 35.11 0.45
C THR A 461 10.08 33.90 1.38
N ALA A 462 11.18 33.19 1.61
CA ALA A 462 11.20 32.05 2.50
C ALA A 462 10.77 32.47 3.92
N GLN A 463 9.82 31.74 4.48
CA GLN A 463 9.34 31.91 5.86
C GLN A 463 9.98 30.86 6.76
N GLN A 464 9.69 30.90 8.07
CA GLN A 464 10.20 29.91 9.01
C GLN A 464 9.78 28.49 8.60
N LYS A 465 10.75 27.66 8.19
CA LYS A 465 10.56 26.22 8.03
C LYS A 465 10.35 25.60 9.41
N VAL A 466 9.21 24.93 9.61
CA VAL A 466 8.86 24.27 10.87
C VAL A 466 9.03 22.76 10.81
N ALA A 467 8.95 22.19 9.61
CA ALA A 467 9.16 20.77 9.34
C ALA A 467 9.42 20.55 7.84
N GLY A 468 9.77 19.33 7.48
CA GLY A 468 9.90 18.88 6.09
C GLY A 468 10.12 17.37 6.09
N SER A 469 9.85 16.75 4.94
CA SER A 469 10.16 15.34 4.75
C SER A 469 11.64 15.14 4.42
N ILE A 470 12.10 13.89 4.49
CA ILE A 470 13.30 13.47 3.76
C ILE A 470 13.03 13.53 2.24
N TYR A 471 14.10 13.51 1.45
CA TYR A 471 14.02 13.34 0.00
C TYR A 471 14.47 11.93 -0.35
N ILE A 472 13.65 11.20 -1.12
CA ILE A 472 13.91 9.81 -1.48
C ILE A 472 13.34 9.51 -2.87
N ASN A 473 13.99 8.58 -3.58
CA ASN A 473 13.57 8.09 -4.90
C ASN A 473 12.46 7.03 -4.76
N SER A 474 11.39 7.36 -4.04
CA SER A 474 10.26 6.47 -3.80
C SER A 474 8.96 7.07 -4.33
N ARG A 475 7.95 6.23 -4.52
CA ARG A 475 6.65 6.65 -5.05
C ARG A 475 5.89 7.57 -4.10
N CYS A 476 5.84 7.28 -2.79
CA CYS A 476 5.33 8.21 -1.76
C CYS A 476 6.42 8.55 -0.74
N VAL A 477 6.31 9.77 -0.20
CA VAL A 477 7.03 10.24 0.97
C VAL A 477 6.01 10.63 2.03
N PHE A 478 6.23 10.15 3.24
CA PHE A 478 5.33 10.35 4.38
C PHE A 478 6.01 11.19 5.47
N LEU A 479 5.22 12.05 6.12
CA LEU A 479 5.61 12.75 7.34
C LEU A 479 4.46 12.68 8.35
N ARG A 480 4.81 12.37 9.60
CA ARG A 480 3.95 12.53 10.77
C ARG A 480 4.56 13.59 11.69
N LYS A 481 3.80 14.60 12.06
CA LYS A 481 4.31 15.71 12.87
C LYS A 481 3.23 16.33 13.75
N GLU A 482 3.57 16.58 15.01
CA GLU A 482 2.80 17.47 15.89
C GLU A 482 3.07 18.92 15.51
N LEU A 483 2.01 19.67 15.21
CA LEU A 483 2.06 21.08 14.86
C LEU A 483 1.18 21.89 15.81
N LYS A 484 1.64 23.09 16.15
CA LYS A 484 0.87 24.04 16.98
C LYS A 484 -0.20 24.74 16.16
N GLU A 485 -1.16 25.36 16.83
CA GLU A 485 -2.16 26.21 16.20
C GLU A 485 -1.52 27.25 15.26
N GLY A 486 -2.04 27.34 14.03
CA GLY A 486 -1.62 28.33 13.06
C GLY A 486 -1.86 27.94 11.61
N ARG A 487 -1.42 28.82 10.71
CA ARG A 487 -1.47 28.62 9.27
C ARG A 487 -0.13 28.20 8.72
N TYR A 488 -0.15 27.23 7.82
CA TYR A 488 1.04 26.62 7.23
C TYR A 488 0.96 26.58 5.70
N VAL A 489 2.13 26.57 5.07
CA VAL A 489 2.30 26.33 3.62
C VAL A 489 3.13 25.06 3.43
N ILE A 490 2.62 24.11 2.65
CA ILE A 490 3.33 22.94 2.17
C ILE A 490 3.84 23.22 0.75
N ILE A 491 5.13 22.99 0.53
CA ILE A 491 5.79 23.16 -0.78
C ILE A 491 6.30 21.79 -1.23
N PRO A 492 5.53 21.01 -2.02
CA PRO A 492 6.00 19.76 -2.62
C PRO A 492 6.95 20.02 -3.78
N THR A 493 8.10 19.34 -3.76
CA THR A 493 9.18 19.56 -4.72
C THR A 493 9.81 18.24 -5.16
N THR A 494 10.39 18.25 -6.35
CA THR A 494 11.49 17.35 -6.69
C THR A 494 12.79 17.86 -6.07
N PHE A 495 13.78 16.99 -5.89
CA PHE A 495 15.08 17.39 -5.35
C PHE A 495 15.76 18.40 -6.28
N ASP A 496 15.89 18.04 -7.56
CA ASP A 496 16.47 18.90 -8.59
C ASP A 496 15.40 19.72 -9.31
N PRO A 497 15.73 20.96 -9.76
CA PRO A 497 14.83 21.78 -10.56
C PRO A 497 14.62 21.19 -11.95
N ARG A 498 13.57 21.65 -12.65
CA ARG A 498 13.20 21.29 -14.03
C ARG A 498 12.72 19.85 -14.23
N GLN A 499 12.78 19.00 -13.23
CA GLN A 499 12.13 17.69 -13.25
C GLN A 499 10.60 17.86 -13.33
N GLN A 500 9.94 17.00 -14.10
CA GLN A 500 8.51 17.12 -14.40
C GLN A 500 7.78 15.83 -14.02
N GLY A 501 6.57 15.99 -13.48
CA GLY A 501 5.74 14.86 -13.07
C GLY A 501 4.46 15.33 -12.39
N ASP A 502 3.47 14.45 -12.35
CA ASP A 502 2.25 14.68 -11.59
C ASP A 502 2.43 14.15 -10.16
N PHE A 503 1.81 14.82 -9.19
CA PHE A 503 1.78 14.38 -7.81
C PHE A 503 0.39 14.49 -7.17
N LEU A 504 0.20 13.69 -6.13
CA LEU A 504 -0.94 13.68 -5.24
C LEU A 504 -0.43 13.99 -3.83
N LEU A 505 -0.87 15.10 -3.26
CA LEU A 505 -0.62 15.45 -1.88
C LEU A 505 -1.89 15.12 -1.08
N ARG A 506 -1.74 14.40 0.03
CA ARG A 506 -2.81 14.07 0.97
C ARG A 506 -2.40 14.59 2.34
N VAL A 507 -3.28 15.36 2.97
CA VAL A 507 -3.06 15.94 4.31
C VAL A 507 -4.18 15.47 5.21
N PHE A 508 -3.83 14.96 6.38
CA PHE A 508 -4.77 14.46 7.37
C PHE A 508 -4.61 15.22 8.68
N THR A 509 -5.72 15.74 9.18
CA THR A 509 -5.83 16.46 10.46
C THR A 509 -7.00 15.91 11.28
N ASP A 510 -7.02 16.15 12.58
CA ASP A 510 -8.10 15.63 13.43
C ASP A 510 -9.42 16.41 13.28
N VAL A 511 -9.31 17.65 12.85
CA VAL A 511 -10.44 18.57 12.61
C VAL A 511 -10.27 19.24 11.25
N PRO A 512 -11.35 19.79 10.65
CA PRO A 512 -11.27 20.35 9.31
C PRO A 512 -10.24 21.47 9.26
N SER A 513 -9.25 21.36 8.36
CA SER A 513 -8.07 22.25 8.30
C SER A 513 -8.23 23.43 7.35
N ASP A 514 -9.44 23.69 6.83
CA ASP A 514 -9.75 24.73 5.83
C ASP A 514 -8.71 24.78 4.70
N CYS A 515 -8.26 23.60 4.25
CA CYS A 515 -7.30 23.51 3.16
C CYS A 515 -7.96 24.11 1.91
N ASN A 516 -7.29 25.04 1.24
CA ASN A 516 -7.86 25.65 0.04
C ASN A 516 -7.77 24.67 -1.14
N VAL A 517 -8.78 23.79 -1.25
CA VAL A 517 -8.93 22.75 -2.29
C VAL A 517 -9.01 23.32 -3.72
N SER A 518 -9.28 24.63 -3.85
CA SER A 518 -9.47 25.32 -5.15
C SER A 518 -8.17 25.69 -5.89
N GLY A 519 -7.03 25.18 -5.45
CA GLY A 519 -5.78 25.23 -6.19
C GLY A 519 -4.75 26.11 -5.51
N GLU A 520 -3.51 25.66 -5.60
CA GLU A 520 -2.29 26.43 -5.51
C GLU A 520 -2.49 27.94 -5.22
N LEU A 521 -1.89 28.44 -4.13
CA LEU A 521 -1.96 29.86 -3.76
C LEU A 521 -1.88 30.77 -5.01
N GLN A 522 -2.85 31.69 -5.16
CA GLN A 522 -2.99 32.50 -6.37
C GLN A 522 -1.70 33.28 -6.67
N SER A 523 -1.27 33.24 -7.93
CA SER A 523 -0.19 34.09 -8.42
C SER A 523 -0.71 35.52 -8.59
N TYR A 524 0.11 36.51 -8.25
CA TYR A 524 -0.17 37.90 -8.65
C TYR A 524 -0.22 37.96 -10.18
N ILE A 525 -1.42 38.04 -10.75
CA ILE A 525 -1.57 38.57 -12.10
C ILE A 525 -1.76 40.07 -11.91
N TYR A 526 -0.69 40.84 -12.10
CA TYR A 526 -0.84 42.27 -12.42
C TYR A 526 -1.62 42.34 -13.73
N THR A 527 -2.93 42.54 -13.64
CA THR A 527 -3.68 43.19 -14.71
C THR A 527 -3.42 44.68 -14.52
N HIS A 528 -2.99 45.32 -15.61
CA HIS A 528 -2.34 46.63 -15.67
C HIS A 528 -3.03 47.75 -14.87
#